data_AF-A0A7G1IPK0-F1
#
_entry.id   AF-A0A7G1IPK0-F1
#
_cell.length_a   1.000
_cell.length_b   1.000
_cell.length_c   1.000
_cell.angle_alpha   90.00
_cell.angle_beta   90.00
_cell.angle_gamma   90.00
#
_symmetry.space_group_name_H-M   'P 1'
#
loop_
_entity.id
_entity.type
_entity.pdbx_description
1 polymer ?
#
loop_
_entity_poly.entity_id
_entity_poly.type
_entity_poly.pdbx_seq_one_letter_code
_entity_poly.pdbx_strand_id
1 'polypeptide(L)'
;MLEQQLTLPFGTPRTMLNVGVGGARRCAAQSWELDRVKTVKDAAGVSLNDVVLAMCAGALRAYLDDNDALPDAPLVAMVPVSLRNDHDSVGGNMVGAVLCNLATHLDDPADRLDVIHASMRDNKKVLSQLPRAQAMALSLLLLSPAALNTLPGLTKMTPPPFNVCISNVPGVREPRYCNGARMVGNYPMSLVLDGQALNITLTSTADSLDFGLVGCRRSVPHLQRTLGHLETSLKELERAVGL
;
A
#
# COMPACT_ATOMS: atom_id res chain seq x y z
N MET A 1 -11.19 1.04 -26.04
CA MET A 1 -11.30 2.27 -25.21
C MET A 1 -11.68 2.01 -23.73
N LEU A 2 -11.89 0.77 -23.27
CA LEU A 2 -12.07 0.46 -21.83
C LEU A 2 -10.79 -0.06 -21.14
N GLU A 3 -9.76 -0.45 -21.89
CA GLU A 3 -8.52 -1.03 -21.35
C GLU A 3 -7.51 0.00 -20.80
N GLN A 4 -7.74 1.31 -20.99
CA GLN A 4 -6.78 2.35 -20.58
C GLN A 4 -7.07 2.98 -19.21
N GLN A 5 -8.18 2.65 -18.54
CA GLN A 5 -8.58 3.32 -17.29
C GLN A 5 -8.76 2.37 -16.09
N LEU A 6 -8.56 1.08 -16.27
CA LEU A 6 -8.73 0.07 -15.21
C LEU A 6 -7.40 -0.65 -14.97
N THR A 7 -6.91 -0.58 -13.74
CA THR A 7 -5.82 -1.48 -13.31
C THR A 7 -6.43 -2.87 -13.13
N LEU A 8 -6.36 -3.67 -14.18
CA LEU A 8 -6.90 -5.03 -14.18
C LEU A 8 -5.95 -5.97 -13.42
N PRO A 9 -6.48 -6.95 -12.67
CA PRO A 9 -5.67 -8.01 -12.09
C PRO A 9 -4.95 -8.78 -13.22
N PHE A 10 -3.74 -9.29 -12.93
CA PHE A 10 -2.90 -10.09 -13.84
C PHE A 10 -2.15 -9.34 -14.97
N GLY A 11 -2.09 -8.00 -14.93
CA GLY A 11 -1.15 -7.18 -15.72
C GLY A 11 0.11 -6.75 -14.96
N THR A 12 0.28 -7.26 -13.74
CA THR A 12 1.31 -6.82 -12.79
C THR A 12 2.68 -7.40 -13.12
N PRO A 13 3.76 -6.59 -13.12
CA PRO A 13 5.11 -7.11 -13.36
C PRO A 13 5.53 -8.05 -12.22
N ARG A 14 6.22 -9.15 -12.55
CA ARG A 14 6.83 -10.00 -11.54
C ARG A 14 8.13 -9.37 -11.07
N THR A 15 8.28 -9.18 -9.76
CA THR A 15 9.49 -8.60 -9.16
C THR A 15 10.03 -9.48 -8.03
N MET A 16 11.13 -9.06 -7.41
CA MET A 16 11.66 -9.68 -6.18
C MET A 16 10.65 -9.70 -5.02
N LEU A 17 9.57 -8.90 -5.10
CA LEU A 17 8.49 -8.90 -4.12
C LEU A 17 7.50 -10.07 -4.32
N ASN A 18 7.53 -10.75 -5.48
CA ASN A 18 6.59 -11.81 -5.84
C ASN A 18 7.25 -13.20 -5.95
N VAL A 19 8.07 -13.53 -4.96
CA VAL A 19 8.83 -14.79 -4.89
C VAL A 19 8.43 -15.63 -3.68
N GLY A 20 8.86 -16.89 -3.68
CA GLY A 20 8.65 -17.78 -2.53
C GLY A 20 9.35 -17.26 -1.27
N VAL A 21 8.63 -17.26 -0.14
CA VAL A 21 9.11 -16.67 1.13
C VAL A 21 9.51 -17.76 2.13
N GLY A 22 10.67 -17.59 2.78
CA GLY A 22 11.08 -18.44 3.90
C GLY A 22 10.44 -18.03 5.23
N GLY A 23 10.76 -18.70 6.33
CA GLY A 23 10.23 -18.37 7.67
C GLY A 23 10.82 -17.11 8.33
N ALA A 24 12.05 -16.72 7.95
CA ALA A 24 12.71 -15.56 8.57
C ALA A 24 12.09 -14.22 8.11
N ARG A 25 11.79 -13.35 9.08
CA ARG A 25 11.29 -11.99 8.84
C ARG A 25 12.35 -10.94 9.17
N ARG A 26 12.24 -9.79 8.52
CA ARG A 26 12.85 -8.52 8.91
C ARG A 26 11.73 -7.49 9.03
N CYS A 27 11.79 -6.70 10.09
CA CYS A 27 10.82 -5.65 10.37
C CYS A 27 11.53 -4.31 10.40
N ALA A 28 10.87 -3.27 9.93
CA ALA A 28 11.32 -1.88 9.99
C ALA A 28 10.12 -1.01 10.33
N ALA A 29 10.31 0.04 11.12
CA ALA A 29 9.22 0.91 11.54
C ALA A 29 9.73 2.33 11.77
N GLN A 30 8.88 3.32 11.46
CA GLN A 30 9.17 4.73 11.69
C GLN A 30 7.86 5.53 11.68
N SER A 31 7.85 6.64 12.42
CA SER A 31 6.74 7.59 12.45
C SER A 31 7.08 8.84 11.65
N TRP A 32 6.04 9.42 11.04
CA TRP A 32 6.08 10.77 10.48
C TRP A 32 5.02 11.63 11.16
N GLU A 33 5.26 12.94 11.22
CA GLU A 33 4.22 13.87 11.67
C GLU A 33 3.02 13.81 10.73
N LEU A 34 1.84 13.51 11.28
CA LEU A 34 0.63 13.37 10.50
C LEU A 34 0.28 14.68 9.78
N ASP A 35 0.54 15.82 10.42
CA ASP A 35 0.24 17.13 9.85
C ASP A 35 1.14 17.47 8.66
N ARG A 36 2.42 17.07 8.67
CA ARG A 36 3.31 17.20 7.51
C ARG A 36 2.75 16.49 6.27
N VAL A 37 2.23 15.28 6.44
CA VAL A 37 1.59 14.51 5.35
C VAL A 37 0.26 15.16 4.93
N LYS A 38 -0.51 15.72 5.87
CA LYS A 38 -1.73 16.47 5.55
C LYS A 38 -1.45 17.75 4.77
N THR A 39 -0.34 18.45 5.04
CA THR A 39 0.02 19.66 4.29
C THR A 39 0.23 19.34 2.81
N VAL A 40 0.92 18.24 2.49
CA VAL A 40 1.05 17.75 1.10
C VAL A 40 -0.32 17.40 0.52
N LYS A 41 -1.16 16.70 1.29
CA LYS A 41 -2.52 16.33 0.89
C LYS A 41 -3.34 17.56 0.49
N ASP A 42 -3.33 18.60 1.34
CA ASP A 42 -4.10 19.82 1.14
C ASP A 42 -3.54 20.64 -0.03
N ALA A 43 -2.21 20.73 -0.17
CA ALA A 43 -1.56 21.43 -1.29
C ALA A 43 -1.80 20.75 -2.65
N ALA A 44 -1.81 19.41 -2.69
CA ALA A 44 -2.10 18.65 -3.91
C ALA A 44 -3.60 18.48 -4.21
N GLY A 45 -4.49 18.75 -3.26
CA GLY A 45 -5.94 18.53 -3.42
C GLY A 45 -6.35 17.05 -3.52
N VAL A 46 -5.58 16.15 -2.91
CA VAL A 46 -5.80 14.68 -2.96
C VAL A 46 -6.25 14.12 -1.59
N SER A 47 -6.40 12.80 -1.44
CA SER A 47 -6.69 12.20 -0.13
C SER A 47 -5.40 11.84 0.62
N LEU A 48 -5.48 11.74 1.95
CA LEU A 48 -4.31 11.36 2.78
C LEU A 48 -3.73 10.01 2.34
N ASN A 49 -4.61 9.08 1.95
CA ASN A 49 -4.22 7.77 1.47
C ASN A 49 -3.44 7.84 0.14
N ASP A 50 -3.74 8.82 -0.72
CA ASP A 50 -3.02 9.00 -2.00
C ASP A 50 -1.59 9.47 -1.73
N VAL A 51 -1.39 10.42 -0.81
CA VAL A 51 -0.05 10.86 -0.39
C VAL A 51 0.76 9.70 0.22
N VAL A 52 0.13 8.89 1.08
CA VAL A 52 0.77 7.72 1.69
C VAL A 52 1.15 6.67 0.64
N LEU A 53 0.29 6.41 -0.34
CA LEU A 53 0.60 5.52 -1.46
C LEU A 53 1.74 6.08 -2.32
N ALA A 54 1.77 7.40 -2.55
CA ALA A 54 2.84 8.06 -3.28
C ALA A 54 4.19 8.00 -2.54
N MET A 55 4.19 8.17 -1.20
CA MET A 55 5.37 7.94 -0.36
C MET A 55 5.88 6.50 -0.53
N CYS A 56 4.98 5.51 -0.46
CA CYS A 56 5.34 4.11 -0.66
C CYS A 56 5.84 3.85 -2.10
N ALA A 57 5.23 4.47 -3.10
CA ALA A 57 5.62 4.32 -4.49
C ALA A 57 7.05 4.82 -4.75
N GLY A 58 7.38 6.04 -4.29
CA GLY A 58 8.74 6.57 -4.39
C GLY A 58 9.73 5.71 -3.61
N ALA A 59 9.35 5.26 -2.41
CA ALA A 59 10.20 4.41 -1.58
C ALA A 59 10.49 3.04 -2.22
N LEU A 60 9.46 2.41 -2.80
CA LEU A 60 9.59 1.13 -3.49
C LEU A 60 10.34 1.27 -4.81
N ARG A 61 10.14 2.37 -5.54
CA ARG A 61 10.90 2.67 -6.75
C ARG A 61 12.39 2.74 -6.43
N ALA A 62 12.78 3.62 -5.50
CA ALA A 62 14.18 3.77 -5.10
C ALA A 62 14.77 2.47 -4.53
N TYR A 63 14.00 1.73 -3.72
CA TYR A 63 14.45 0.45 -3.18
C TYR A 63 14.69 -0.60 -4.27
N LEU A 64 13.80 -0.70 -5.27
CA LEU A 64 13.99 -1.65 -6.37
C LEU A 64 15.13 -1.22 -7.30
N ASP A 65 15.31 0.08 -7.50
CA ASP A 65 16.43 0.65 -8.26
C ASP A 65 17.77 0.34 -7.59
N ASP A 66 17.88 0.55 -6.27
CA ASP A 66 19.03 0.17 -5.41
C ASP A 66 19.43 -1.32 -5.53
N ASN A 67 18.53 -2.18 -6.01
CA ASN A 67 18.71 -3.62 -6.16
C ASN A 67 18.72 -4.07 -7.63
N ASP A 68 18.83 -3.14 -8.59
CA ASP A 68 18.78 -3.42 -10.04
C ASP A 68 17.55 -4.26 -10.44
N ALA A 69 16.41 -4.00 -9.79
CA ALA A 69 15.20 -4.82 -9.83
C ALA A 69 13.92 -4.01 -10.13
N LEU A 70 14.05 -2.74 -10.53
CA LEU A 70 12.93 -1.90 -10.94
C LEU A 70 12.42 -2.35 -12.33
N PRO A 71 11.15 -2.78 -12.46
CA PRO A 71 10.58 -3.12 -13.77
C PRO A 71 10.21 -1.88 -14.59
N ASP A 72 10.18 -2.02 -15.92
CA ASP A 72 9.69 -0.98 -16.84
C ASP A 72 8.19 -0.65 -16.62
N ALA A 73 7.40 -1.65 -16.21
CA ALA A 73 5.99 -1.49 -15.89
C ALA A 73 5.78 -1.08 -14.43
N PRO A 74 4.72 -0.31 -14.10
CA PRO A 74 4.45 0.08 -12.72
C PRO A 74 4.20 -1.10 -11.79
N LEU A 75 4.60 -0.95 -10.52
CA LEU A 75 4.10 -1.81 -9.45
C LEU A 75 2.60 -1.57 -9.22
N VAL A 76 1.92 -2.63 -8.82
CA VAL A 76 0.52 -2.61 -8.40
C VAL A 76 0.42 -2.92 -6.90
N ALA A 77 -0.20 -2.03 -6.14
CA ALA A 77 -0.54 -2.26 -4.74
C ALA A 77 -1.97 -2.78 -4.61
N MET A 78 -2.16 -3.78 -3.75
CA MET A 78 -3.49 -4.06 -3.21
C MET A 78 -3.71 -3.18 -1.97
N VAL A 79 -4.83 -2.47 -1.94
CA VAL A 79 -5.18 -1.50 -0.90
C VAL A 79 -6.54 -1.88 -0.32
N PRO A 80 -6.62 -2.28 0.97
CA PRO A 80 -7.89 -2.52 1.63
C PRO A 80 -8.67 -1.20 1.76
N VAL A 81 -9.96 -1.23 1.48
CA VAL A 81 -10.86 -0.07 1.59
C VAL A 81 -12.11 -0.44 2.37
N SER A 82 -12.74 0.53 3.01
CA SER A 82 -14.02 0.30 3.68
C SER A 82 -15.13 0.10 2.64
N LEU A 83 -15.93 -0.96 2.77
CA LEU A 83 -17.18 -1.16 2.02
C LEU A 83 -18.42 -0.67 2.79
N ARG A 84 -18.21 0.02 3.91
CA ARG A 84 -19.31 0.49 4.76
C ARG A 84 -20.10 1.60 4.08
N ASN A 85 -21.42 1.50 4.18
CA ASN A 85 -22.34 2.60 3.90
C ASN A 85 -22.79 3.26 5.21
N ASP A 86 -23.34 4.47 5.12
CA ASP A 86 -23.78 5.28 6.28
C ASP A 86 -24.86 4.61 7.15
N HIS A 87 -25.54 3.59 6.62
CA HIS A 87 -26.57 2.82 7.32
C HIS A 87 -26.05 1.56 8.04
N ASP A 88 -24.77 1.21 7.86
CA ASP A 88 -24.18 0.02 8.46
C ASP A 88 -23.75 0.32 9.92
N SER A 89 -24.00 -0.61 10.85
CA SER A 89 -23.61 -0.46 12.26
C SER A 89 -22.08 -0.42 12.44
N VAL A 90 -21.63 0.19 13.53
CA VAL A 90 -20.20 0.24 13.90
C VAL A 90 -19.75 -1.16 14.35
N GLY A 91 -19.30 -2.00 13.43
CA GLY A 91 -18.78 -3.35 13.70
C GLY A 91 -18.73 -4.24 12.44
N GLY A 92 -17.79 -5.19 12.41
CA GLY A 92 -17.68 -6.20 11.33
C GLY A 92 -16.60 -5.93 10.26
N ASN A 93 -16.09 -7.03 9.66
CA ASN A 93 -15.08 -7.07 8.60
C ASN A 93 -15.67 -6.73 7.22
N MET A 94 -16.25 -5.53 7.06
CA MET A 94 -16.72 -5.05 5.76
C MET A 94 -15.59 -4.32 5.02
N VAL A 95 -14.55 -5.09 4.73
CA VAL A 95 -13.32 -4.63 4.09
C VAL A 95 -13.34 -5.10 2.64
N GLY A 96 -13.29 -4.14 1.74
CA GLY A 96 -13.05 -4.36 0.32
C GLY A 96 -11.58 -4.24 -0.02
N ALA A 97 -11.22 -4.53 -1.26
CA ALA A 97 -9.88 -4.30 -1.77
C ALA A 97 -9.95 -3.65 -3.16
N VAL A 98 -9.06 -2.70 -3.41
CA VAL A 98 -8.82 -2.13 -4.74
C VAL A 98 -7.37 -2.35 -5.13
N LEU A 99 -7.12 -2.37 -6.44
CA LEU A 99 -5.77 -2.34 -6.99
C LEU A 99 -5.40 -0.90 -7.32
N CYS A 100 -4.17 -0.51 -7.00
CA CYS A 100 -3.63 0.81 -7.24
C CYS A 100 -2.38 0.69 -8.10
N ASN A 101 -2.37 1.36 -9.24
CA ASN A 101 -1.15 1.60 -10.01
C ASN A 101 -0.28 2.59 -9.21
N LEU A 102 0.88 2.15 -8.75
CA LEU A 102 1.83 2.97 -7.98
C LEU A 102 2.69 3.89 -8.85
N ALA A 103 2.54 3.83 -10.18
CA ALA A 103 3.26 4.68 -11.13
C ALA A 103 4.80 4.65 -10.97
N THR A 104 5.35 3.54 -10.48
CA THR A 104 6.80 3.44 -10.16
C THR A 104 7.72 3.55 -11.37
N HIS A 105 7.19 3.50 -12.60
CA HIS A 105 7.92 3.74 -13.83
C HIS A 105 8.14 5.25 -14.11
N LEU A 106 7.41 6.14 -13.43
CA LEU A 106 7.56 7.58 -13.57
C LEU A 106 8.59 8.14 -12.57
N ASP A 107 9.44 9.02 -13.07
CA ASP A 107 10.52 9.65 -12.31
C ASP A 107 10.00 10.81 -11.44
N ASP A 108 9.04 11.58 -11.96
CA ASP A 108 8.51 12.78 -11.30
C ASP A 108 7.53 12.41 -10.16
N PRO A 109 7.74 12.89 -8.92
CA PRO A 109 6.83 12.65 -7.80
C PRO A 109 5.41 13.21 -8.00
N ALA A 110 5.24 14.32 -8.71
CA ALA A 110 3.94 14.91 -9.01
C ALA A 110 3.15 14.00 -9.96
N ASP A 111 3.77 13.57 -11.06
CA ASP A 111 3.15 12.66 -12.03
C ASP A 111 2.76 11.33 -11.36
N ARG A 112 3.61 10.81 -10.47
CA ARG A 112 3.27 9.62 -9.67
C ARG A 112 2.03 9.85 -8.81
N LEU A 113 1.96 10.98 -8.10
CA LEU A 113 0.84 11.31 -7.23
C LEU A 113 -0.47 11.42 -8.02
N ASP A 114 -0.44 12.07 -9.18
CA ASP A 114 -1.61 12.25 -10.04
C ASP A 114 -2.15 10.91 -10.55
N VAL A 115 -1.27 10.02 -11.03
CA VAL A 115 -1.66 8.68 -11.48
C VAL A 115 -2.21 7.84 -10.34
N ILE A 116 -1.59 7.90 -9.16
CA ILE A 116 -2.06 7.19 -7.96
C ILE A 116 -3.45 7.69 -7.54
N HIS A 117 -3.65 9.01 -7.50
CA HIS A 117 -4.93 9.62 -7.14
C HIS A 117 -6.03 9.22 -8.13
N ALA A 118 -5.76 9.30 -9.44
CA ALA A 118 -6.69 8.86 -10.47
C ALA A 118 -7.02 7.37 -10.35
N SER A 119 -5.99 6.51 -10.18
CA SER A 119 -6.15 5.07 -9.99
C SER A 119 -7.03 4.75 -8.79
N MET A 120 -6.80 5.40 -7.64
CA MET A 120 -7.59 5.14 -6.43
C MET A 120 -9.04 5.62 -6.58
N ARG A 121 -9.24 6.81 -7.15
CA ARG A 121 -10.58 7.35 -7.41
C ARG A 121 -11.38 6.44 -8.33
N ASP A 122 -10.80 6.02 -9.44
CA ASP A 122 -11.51 5.28 -10.48
C ASP A 122 -11.81 3.84 -10.03
N ASN A 123 -10.87 3.16 -9.37
CA ASN A 123 -11.11 1.81 -8.83
C ASN A 123 -12.09 1.80 -7.66
N LYS A 124 -12.08 2.82 -6.78
CA LYS A 124 -13.10 2.96 -5.72
C LYS A 124 -14.48 3.20 -6.32
N LYS A 125 -14.59 4.01 -7.38
CA LYS A 125 -15.84 4.26 -8.10
C LYS A 125 -16.39 2.97 -8.69
N VAL A 126 -15.56 2.19 -9.37
CA VAL A 126 -15.96 0.88 -9.91
C VAL A 126 -16.44 -0.06 -8.80
N LEU A 127 -15.67 -0.19 -7.71
CA LEU A 127 -16.05 -1.04 -6.58
C LEU A 127 -17.39 -0.62 -5.95
N SER A 128 -17.65 0.68 -5.84
CA SER A 128 -18.91 1.23 -5.31
C SER A 128 -20.13 1.00 -6.20
N GLN A 129 -19.91 0.78 -7.50
CA GLN A 129 -20.98 0.51 -8.48
C GLN A 129 -21.32 -0.98 -8.57
N LEU A 130 -20.48 -1.86 -8.02
CA LEU A 130 -20.75 -3.29 -8.01
C LEU A 130 -21.83 -3.64 -6.97
N PRO A 131 -22.73 -4.59 -7.27
CA PRO A 131 -23.57 -5.22 -6.27
C PRO A 131 -22.73 -5.75 -5.10
N ARG A 132 -23.21 -5.60 -3.86
CA ARG A 132 -22.45 -5.92 -2.63
C ARG A 132 -21.84 -7.32 -2.63
N ALA A 133 -22.56 -8.32 -3.15
CA ALA A 133 -22.07 -9.69 -3.27
C ALA A 133 -20.86 -9.80 -4.24
N GLN A 134 -20.88 -9.05 -5.34
CA GLN A 134 -19.78 -9.01 -6.31
C GLN A 134 -18.57 -8.26 -5.75
N ALA A 135 -18.79 -7.13 -5.08
CA ALA A 135 -17.74 -6.39 -4.38
C ALA A 135 -17.06 -7.25 -3.31
N MET A 136 -17.83 -8.01 -2.53
CA MET A 136 -17.30 -8.97 -1.55
C MET A 136 -16.54 -10.12 -2.21
N ALA A 137 -17.07 -10.70 -3.30
CA ALA A 137 -16.40 -11.78 -4.02
C ALA A 137 -15.05 -11.34 -4.61
N LEU A 138 -15.01 -10.17 -5.26
CA LEU A 138 -13.78 -9.56 -5.76
C LEU A 138 -12.78 -9.30 -4.62
N SER A 139 -13.26 -8.77 -3.50
CA SER A 139 -12.41 -8.47 -2.35
C SER A 139 -11.85 -9.74 -1.72
N LEU A 140 -12.64 -10.80 -1.62
CA LEU A 140 -12.16 -12.12 -1.18
C LEU A 140 -11.08 -12.66 -2.11
N LEU A 141 -11.26 -12.56 -3.44
CA LEU A 141 -10.25 -12.96 -4.41
C LEU A 141 -8.92 -12.21 -4.22
N LEU A 142 -8.97 -10.90 -3.98
CA LEU A 142 -7.76 -10.09 -3.80
C LEU A 142 -7.10 -10.29 -2.42
N LEU A 143 -7.90 -10.47 -1.36
CA LEU A 143 -7.43 -10.60 0.02
C LEU A 143 -7.03 -12.03 0.40
N SER A 144 -7.30 -13.03 -0.43
CA SER A 144 -6.96 -14.42 -0.15
C SER A 144 -5.88 -14.97 -1.09
N PRO A 145 -4.60 -14.87 -0.72
CA PRO A 145 -3.50 -15.50 -1.48
C PRO A 145 -3.69 -17.01 -1.65
N ALA A 146 -4.39 -17.66 -0.71
CA ALA A 146 -4.75 -19.07 -0.83
C ALA A 146 -5.69 -19.35 -2.02
N ALA A 147 -6.65 -18.46 -2.34
CA ALA A 147 -7.56 -18.68 -3.46
C ALA A 147 -6.82 -18.65 -4.81
N LEU A 148 -5.78 -17.83 -4.92
CA LEU A 148 -4.97 -17.68 -6.13
C LEU A 148 -3.88 -18.77 -6.27
N ASN A 149 -3.42 -19.34 -5.15
CA ASN A 149 -2.34 -20.34 -5.11
C ASN A 149 -2.81 -21.80 -5.07
N THR A 150 -4.11 -22.08 -5.25
CA THR A 150 -4.68 -23.45 -5.12
C THR A 150 -4.26 -24.43 -6.21
N LEU A 151 -3.71 -23.99 -7.34
CA LEU A 151 -3.26 -24.87 -8.43
C LEU A 151 -1.73 -24.98 -8.47
N PRO A 152 -1.15 -26.16 -8.14
CA PRO A 152 0.28 -26.42 -8.29
C PRO A 152 0.73 -26.17 -9.74
N GLY A 153 1.72 -25.29 -9.94
CA GLY A 153 2.31 -24.99 -11.25
C GLY A 153 1.77 -23.74 -11.94
N LEU A 154 0.56 -23.27 -11.60
CA LEU A 154 -0.04 -22.06 -12.20
C LEU A 154 0.70 -20.78 -11.78
N THR A 155 1.20 -20.74 -10.54
CA THR A 155 1.87 -19.58 -9.92
C THR A 155 3.17 -19.15 -10.61
N LYS A 156 3.81 -20.02 -11.41
CA LYS A 156 4.99 -19.68 -12.21
C LYS A 156 4.63 -19.06 -13.57
N MET A 157 3.45 -19.37 -14.12
CA MET A 157 3.06 -18.99 -15.48
C MET A 157 2.11 -17.79 -15.52
N THR A 158 1.37 -17.52 -14.44
CA THR A 158 0.50 -16.34 -14.37
C THR A 158 1.19 -15.15 -13.71
N PRO A 159 0.99 -13.92 -14.20
CA PRO A 159 1.42 -12.72 -13.50
C PRO A 159 0.80 -12.64 -12.10
N PRO A 160 1.52 -12.09 -11.10
CA PRO A 160 0.94 -11.91 -9.77
C PRO A 160 -0.28 -10.96 -9.84
N PRO A 161 -1.25 -11.07 -8.92
CA PRO A 161 -2.38 -10.15 -8.88
C PRO A 161 -1.95 -8.73 -8.47
N PHE A 162 -0.94 -8.61 -7.61
CA PHE A 162 -0.34 -7.36 -7.12
C PHE A 162 1.09 -7.63 -6.58
N ASN A 163 1.90 -6.58 -6.47
CA ASN A 163 3.28 -6.67 -5.98
C ASN A 163 3.40 -6.57 -4.45
N VAL A 164 2.56 -5.74 -3.85
CA VAL A 164 2.66 -5.38 -2.43
C VAL A 164 1.27 -5.08 -1.86
N CYS A 165 1.06 -5.43 -0.60
CA CYS A 165 -0.09 -4.99 0.18
C CYS A 165 0.30 -3.72 0.96
N ILE A 166 -0.49 -2.65 0.78
CA ILE A 166 -0.35 -1.40 1.52
C ILE A 166 -1.67 -1.13 2.24
N SER A 167 -1.64 -1.18 3.56
CA SER A 167 -2.84 -1.03 4.39
C SER A 167 -2.73 0.16 5.34
N ASN A 168 -3.74 1.03 5.30
CA ASN A 168 -3.89 2.13 6.24
C ASN A 168 -5.07 1.84 7.19
N VAL A 169 -4.75 1.48 8.43
CA VAL A 169 -5.75 1.16 9.46
C VAL A 169 -6.07 2.43 10.24
N PRO A 170 -7.35 2.86 10.30
CA PRO A 170 -7.76 4.01 11.10
C PRO A 170 -7.28 3.86 12.54
N GLY A 171 -6.48 4.83 12.97
CA GLY A 171 -5.90 4.83 14.30
C GLY A 171 -6.65 5.72 15.27
N VAL A 172 -6.02 5.97 16.43
CA VAL A 172 -6.67 6.71 17.53
C VAL A 172 -6.22 8.18 17.50
N ARG A 173 -7.18 9.10 17.47
CA ARG A 173 -6.91 10.55 17.37
C ARG A 173 -6.40 11.19 18.66
N GLU A 174 -6.75 10.62 19.81
CA GLU A 174 -6.36 11.15 21.11
C GLU A 174 -5.08 10.47 21.62
N PRO A 175 -4.17 11.18 22.30
CA PRO A 175 -3.07 10.55 23.01
C PRO A 175 -3.58 9.46 23.96
N ARG A 176 -2.96 8.28 23.92
CA ARG A 176 -3.28 7.14 24.79
C ARG A 176 -2.18 6.91 25.82
N TYR A 177 -2.58 6.36 26.96
CA TYR A 177 -1.70 6.09 28.09
C TYR A 177 -1.97 4.70 28.66
N CYS A 178 -0.92 4.04 29.15
CA CYS A 178 -1.01 2.81 29.93
C CYS A 178 -0.44 3.09 31.32
N ASN A 179 -1.28 3.11 32.36
CA ASN A 179 -0.88 3.40 33.75
C ASN A 179 0.00 4.66 33.89
N GLY A 180 -0.33 5.73 33.15
CA GLY A 180 0.42 6.99 33.14
C GLY A 180 1.55 7.08 32.11
N ALA A 181 1.97 5.98 31.49
CA ALA A 181 2.95 6.00 30.40
C ALA A 181 2.29 6.35 29.06
N ARG A 182 2.74 7.42 28.39
CA ARG A 182 2.22 7.85 27.07
C ARG A 182 2.63 6.86 25.99
N MET A 183 1.69 6.47 25.13
CA MET A 183 1.98 5.75 23.89
C MET A 183 2.62 6.71 22.89
N VAL A 184 3.88 6.45 22.54
CA VAL A 184 4.69 7.30 21.64
C VAL A 184 4.80 6.74 20.22
N GLY A 185 4.18 5.60 19.95
CA GLY A 185 4.08 4.99 18.61
C GLY A 185 3.36 3.65 18.65
N ASN A 186 2.69 3.30 17.56
CA ASN A 186 1.96 2.06 17.35
C ASN A 186 2.27 1.51 15.95
N TYR A 187 3.22 0.59 15.85
CA TYR A 187 3.73 0.11 14.56
C TYR A 187 3.14 -1.26 14.19
N PRO A 188 2.13 -1.32 13.30
CA PRO A 188 1.49 -2.59 12.96
C PRO A 188 2.41 -3.48 12.13
N MET A 189 2.57 -4.74 12.55
CA MET A 189 3.39 -5.74 11.86
C MET A 189 2.49 -6.81 11.24
N SER A 190 2.20 -6.66 9.96
CA SER A 190 1.30 -7.56 9.23
C SER A 190 2.01 -8.80 8.67
N LEU A 191 1.25 -9.64 7.98
CA LEU A 191 1.68 -10.95 7.48
C LEU A 191 2.36 -10.83 6.12
N VAL A 192 3.44 -11.60 5.97
CA VAL A 192 4.10 -11.89 4.69
C VAL A 192 3.69 -13.30 4.28
N LEU A 193 3.07 -13.41 3.11
CA LEU A 193 2.51 -14.64 2.56
C LEU A 193 3.33 -15.09 1.35
N ASP A 194 3.23 -16.36 0.98
CA ASP A 194 4.00 -16.89 -0.14
C ASP A 194 3.60 -16.18 -1.46
N GLY A 195 4.61 -15.73 -2.21
CA GLY A 195 4.42 -14.87 -3.38
C GLY A 195 4.19 -13.38 -3.07
N GLN A 196 4.26 -12.96 -1.80
CA GLN A 196 4.12 -11.58 -1.34
C GLN A 196 5.18 -11.29 -0.26
N ALA A 197 6.40 -10.97 -0.70
CA ALA A 197 7.59 -10.90 0.14
C ALA A 197 7.69 -9.64 1.03
N LEU A 198 6.83 -8.65 0.82
CA LEU A 198 6.78 -7.40 1.56
C LEU A 198 5.33 -7.03 1.88
N ASN A 199 5.11 -6.55 3.10
CA ASN A 199 3.86 -5.92 3.53
C ASN A 199 4.18 -4.57 4.18
N ILE A 200 3.40 -3.54 3.81
CA ILE A 200 3.46 -2.22 4.43
C ILE A 200 2.12 -1.97 5.10
N THR A 201 2.12 -1.80 6.42
CA THR A 201 0.92 -1.45 7.18
C THR A 201 1.21 -0.20 7.98
N LEU A 202 0.25 0.69 8.05
CA LEU A 202 0.36 1.92 8.81
C LEU A 202 -0.93 2.23 9.57
N THR A 203 -0.78 3.01 10.62
CA THR A 203 -1.89 3.51 11.43
C THR A 203 -1.55 4.90 11.97
N SER A 204 -2.54 5.63 12.45
CA SER A 204 -2.31 6.93 13.09
C SER A 204 -2.35 6.82 14.62
N THR A 205 -1.41 7.47 15.28
CA THR A 205 -1.38 7.57 16.74
C THR A 205 -1.29 9.04 17.13
N ALA A 206 -2.44 9.59 17.55
CA ALA A 206 -2.59 11.02 17.83
C ALA A 206 -2.13 11.91 16.66
N ASP A 207 -0.95 12.50 16.80
CA ASP A 207 -0.26 13.43 15.90
C ASP A 207 0.73 12.74 14.93
N SER A 208 0.87 11.42 15.00
CA SER A 208 1.81 10.63 14.21
C SER A 208 1.13 9.68 13.23
N LEU A 209 1.84 9.41 12.12
CA LEU A 209 1.55 8.36 11.16
C LEU A 209 2.65 7.30 11.27
N ASP A 210 2.29 6.13 11.81
CA ASP A 210 3.20 5.06 12.17
C ASP A 210 3.25 3.98 11.09
N PHE A 211 4.38 3.81 10.42
CA PHE A 211 4.59 2.75 9.43
C PHE A 211 5.25 1.53 10.08
N GLY A 212 4.73 0.35 9.78
CA GLY A 212 5.34 -0.94 10.02
C GLY A 212 5.52 -1.71 8.71
N LEU A 213 6.75 -2.08 8.42
CA LEU A 213 7.15 -2.82 7.24
C LEU A 213 7.60 -4.21 7.69
N VAL A 214 7.03 -5.25 7.09
CA VAL A 214 7.45 -6.65 7.33
C VAL A 214 7.83 -7.27 6.01
N GLY A 215 9.06 -7.77 5.92
CA GLY A 215 9.58 -8.42 4.72
C GLY A 215 10.18 -9.79 4.99
N CYS A 216 10.19 -10.66 3.98
CA CYS A 216 10.98 -11.89 4.00
C CYS A 216 12.46 -11.52 4.00
N ARG A 217 13.21 -11.93 5.04
CA ARG A 217 14.61 -11.50 5.25
C ARG A 217 15.52 -11.78 4.06
N ARG A 218 15.30 -12.90 3.36
CA ARG A 218 16.10 -13.32 2.20
C ARG A 218 15.70 -12.59 0.93
N SER A 219 14.41 -12.36 0.72
CA SER A 219 13.88 -11.79 -0.54
C SER A 219 13.87 -10.27 -0.55
N VAL A 220 13.87 -9.63 0.62
CA VAL A 220 13.86 -8.17 0.81
C VAL A 220 15.08 -7.76 1.63
N PRO A 221 16.29 -7.83 1.05
CA PRO A 221 17.53 -7.48 1.73
C PRO A 221 17.51 -6.01 2.15
N HIS A 222 18.13 -5.70 3.30
CA HIS A 222 18.24 -4.31 3.78
C HIS A 222 16.92 -3.50 3.86
N LEU A 223 15.78 -4.16 4.13
CA LEU A 223 14.45 -3.53 4.25
C LEU A 223 14.41 -2.20 5.01
N GLN A 224 15.24 -2.02 6.04
CA GLN A 224 15.32 -0.78 6.80
C GLN A 224 15.67 0.46 5.95
N ARG A 225 16.34 0.30 4.80
CA ARG A 225 16.64 1.42 3.87
C ARG A 225 15.37 2.03 3.29
N THR A 226 14.30 1.25 3.15
CA THR A 226 12.99 1.73 2.71
C THR A 226 12.43 2.84 3.60
N LEU A 227 12.78 2.88 4.89
CA LEU A 227 12.40 4.00 5.78
C LEU A 227 13.04 5.32 5.34
N GLY A 228 14.30 5.29 4.91
CA GLY A 228 14.99 6.46 4.36
C GLY A 228 14.41 6.89 3.02
N HIS A 229 14.02 5.93 2.16
CA HIS A 229 13.37 6.25 0.90
C HIS A 229 11.93 6.79 1.10
N LEU A 230 11.20 6.36 2.15
CA LEU A 230 9.91 6.95 2.52
C LEU A 230 10.06 8.43 2.89
N GLU A 231 11.07 8.76 3.71
CA GLU A 231 11.37 10.15 4.06
C GLU A 231 11.79 10.98 2.84
N THR A 232 12.61 10.41 1.96
CA THR A 232 13.04 11.06 0.71
C THR A 232 11.84 11.31 -0.20
N SER A 233 10.97 10.32 -0.36
CA SER A 233 9.77 10.45 -1.19
C SER A 233 8.79 11.48 -0.63
N LEU A 234 8.66 11.62 0.70
CA LEU A 234 7.84 12.67 1.29
C LEU A 234 8.42 14.06 0.96
N LYS A 235 9.74 14.24 1.07
CA LYS A 235 10.42 15.50 0.69
C LYS A 235 10.26 15.86 -0.79
N GLU A 236 10.29 14.85 -1.66
CA GLU A 236 10.05 15.04 -3.09
C GLU A 236 8.61 15.49 -3.35
N LEU A 237 7.63 14.90 -2.66
CA LEU A 237 6.23 15.32 -2.75
C LEU A 237 6.02 16.73 -2.21
N GLU A 238 6.67 17.11 -1.10
CA GLU A 238 6.66 18.48 -0.56
C GLU A 238 7.15 19.48 -1.61
N ARG A 239 8.31 19.21 -2.23
CA ARG A 239 8.84 20.08 -3.29
C ARG A 239 7.93 20.16 -4.51
N ALA A 240 7.32 19.04 -4.90
CA ALA A 240 6.42 18.96 -6.05
C ALA A 240 5.19 19.86 -5.91
N VAL A 241 4.72 20.07 -4.67
CA VAL A 241 3.57 20.92 -4.35
C VAL A 241 3.97 22.30 -3.81
N GLY A 242 5.26 22.65 -3.84
CA GLY A 242 5.78 23.97 -3.46
C GLY A 242 5.92 24.22 -1.95
N LEU A 243 6.16 23.17 -1.16
CA LEU A 243 6.41 23.22 0.30
C LEU A 243 7.90 23.13 0.66
#